data_AF-A0A1Q4X3Z1-F1
#
_entry.id   AF-A0A1Q4X3Z1-F1
#
_cell.length_a   1.000
_cell.length_b   1.000
_cell.length_c   1.000
_cell.angle_alpha   90.00
_cell.angle_beta   90.00
_cell.angle_gamma   90.00
#
_symmetry.space_group_name_H-M   'P 1'
#
loop_
_entity.id
_entity.type
_entity.pdbx_description
1 polymer ?
#
loop_
_entity_poly.entity_id
_entity_poly.type
_entity_poly.pdbx_seq_one_letter_code
_entity_poly.pdbx_strand_id
1 'polypeptide(L)'
;MSENATPSRLSIDPALPEHTLLALRRTPEEWEEQRRQMRKSSKEFDWIGAGAALFVFMGILFATDDPAVAIGVFVLMAVVGKGGTSIWLSHREGLLERLLQENAERCVDPAHLHARERDLLVRAQRAVARILGSPLHERGILNDRAQEEVVLNDVEWSIARQVLSQSERRHRIGAVPVSGDRSRQAAARALASLDREQEETVRQIDTIVRMADQVVEAERELVDRAHALRLDDIRVEDPWIHAAAKVDSESLDSLSRARDTGQHIAGLLASREGPAALDT
;
A
#
# COMPACT_ATOMS: atom_id res chain seq x y z
N MET A 1 -4.51 -11.91 9.19
CA MET A 1 -4.24 -11.17 7.95
C MET A 1 -4.79 -9.78 8.13
N SER A 2 -3.96 -8.83 8.57
CA SER A 2 -4.35 -7.42 8.61
C SER A 2 -4.31 -6.92 7.18
N GLU A 3 -5.48 -6.78 6.57
CA GLU A 3 -5.67 -6.03 5.34
C GLU A 3 -5.00 -4.66 5.55
N ASN A 4 -3.96 -4.35 4.76
CA ASN A 4 -3.20 -3.11 4.88
C ASN A 4 -4.18 -1.94 4.81
N ALA A 5 -4.56 -1.40 5.96
CA ALA A 5 -5.46 -0.27 6.06
C ALA A 5 -4.72 0.91 5.47
N THR A 6 -4.96 1.19 4.19
CA THR A 6 -4.44 2.39 3.54
C THR A 6 -4.79 3.56 4.42
N PRO A 7 -3.80 4.35 4.88
CA PRO A 7 -4.06 5.49 5.76
C PRO A 7 -5.04 6.43 5.05
N SER A 8 -5.98 6.98 5.82
CA SER A 8 -6.96 7.94 5.30
C SER A 8 -6.21 9.12 4.68
N ARG A 9 -6.47 9.41 3.40
CA ARG A 9 -5.80 10.49 2.67
C ARG A 9 -6.67 11.75 2.63
N LEU A 10 -6.04 12.90 2.38
CA LEU A 10 -6.75 14.14 2.09
C LEU A 10 -7.40 14.01 0.70
N SER A 11 -8.71 14.27 0.58
CA SER A 11 -9.32 14.45 -0.73
C SER A 11 -9.16 15.90 -1.16
N ILE A 12 -8.59 16.12 -2.33
CA ILE A 12 -8.13 17.42 -2.81
C ILE A 12 -8.87 17.79 -4.09
N ASP A 13 -9.26 19.05 -4.23
CA ASP A 13 -9.87 19.56 -5.46
C ASP A 13 -8.90 19.42 -6.65
N PRO A 14 -9.24 18.63 -7.68
CA PRO A 14 -8.38 18.45 -8.86
C PRO A 14 -8.19 19.75 -9.67
N ALA A 15 -9.03 20.77 -9.47
CA ALA A 15 -8.86 22.08 -10.10
C ALA A 15 -7.79 22.96 -9.43
N LEU A 16 -7.14 22.49 -8.37
CA LEU A 16 -6.02 23.20 -7.75
C LEU A 16 -4.80 23.28 -8.69
N PRO A 17 -3.99 24.36 -8.59
CA PRO A 17 -2.74 24.44 -9.32
C PRO A 17 -1.82 23.25 -9.02
N GLU A 18 -1.11 22.77 -10.03
CA GLU A 18 -0.29 21.54 -9.94
C GLU A 18 0.77 21.61 -8.82
N HIS A 19 1.40 22.77 -8.61
CA HIS A 19 2.36 22.95 -7.52
C HIS A 19 1.73 22.79 -6.13
N THR A 20 0.46 23.18 -5.97
CA THR A 20 -0.31 23.00 -4.74
C THR A 20 -0.75 21.56 -4.58
N LEU A 21 -1.22 20.92 -5.67
CA LEU A 21 -1.55 19.49 -5.69
C LEU A 21 -0.36 18.62 -5.28
N LEU A 22 0.83 18.88 -5.82
CA LEU A 22 2.05 18.15 -5.47
C LEU A 22 2.46 18.37 -4.01
N ALA A 23 2.25 19.58 -3.48
CA ALA A 23 2.53 19.88 -2.07
C ALA A 23 1.57 19.14 -1.12
N LEU A 24 0.28 19.06 -1.49
CA LEU A 24 -0.78 18.45 -0.68
C LEU A 24 -0.89 16.93 -0.85
N ARG A 25 -0.55 16.36 -2.03
CA ARG A 25 -0.57 14.92 -2.29
C ARG A 25 0.53 14.16 -1.55
N ARG A 26 1.64 14.81 -1.17
CA ARG A 26 2.68 14.14 -0.38
C ARG A 26 2.07 13.64 0.91
N THR A 27 2.11 12.32 1.09
CA THR A 27 1.41 11.68 2.20
C THR A 27 2.06 12.05 3.52
N PRO A 28 1.31 12.11 4.64
CA PRO A 28 1.89 12.26 5.98
C PRO A 28 2.98 11.21 6.25
N GLU A 29 2.85 10.02 5.67
CA GLU A 29 3.83 8.93 5.75
C GLU A 29 5.08 9.20 4.91
N GLU A 30 4.98 9.69 3.69
CA GLU A 30 6.14 10.18 2.91
C GLU A 30 6.82 11.34 3.63
N TRP A 31 6.06 12.19 4.32
CA TRP A 31 6.61 13.23 5.17
C TRP A 31 7.29 12.68 6.42
N GLU A 32 6.72 11.64 7.05
CA GLU A 32 7.34 10.96 8.18
C GLU A 32 8.58 10.16 7.77
N GLU A 33 8.56 9.54 6.60
CA GLU A 33 9.67 8.77 6.06
C GLU A 33 10.77 9.70 5.55
N GLN A 34 10.41 10.82 4.91
CA GLN A 34 11.33 11.91 4.63
C GLN A 34 11.85 12.54 5.93
N ARG A 35 11.05 12.66 6.99
CA ARG A 35 11.52 13.06 8.33
C ARG A 35 12.47 12.03 8.91
N ARG A 36 12.21 10.73 8.78
CA ARG A 36 13.11 9.66 9.26
C ARG A 36 14.41 9.66 8.47
N GLN A 37 14.34 9.83 7.16
CA GLN A 37 15.49 9.92 6.26
C GLN A 37 16.29 11.19 6.51
N MET A 38 15.63 12.34 6.72
CA MET A 38 16.27 13.59 7.13
C MET A 38 16.77 13.53 8.56
N ARG A 39 16.19 12.73 9.47
CA ARG A 39 16.70 12.53 10.84
C ARG A 39 17.90 11.59 10.84
N LYS A 40 17.94 10.63 9.91
CA LYS A 40 19.11 9.77 9.65
C LYS A 40 20.23 10.57 8.98
N SER A 41 19.90 11.40 7.99
CA SER A 41 20.81 12.35 7.34
C SER A 41 21.22 13.48 8.28
N SER A 42 20.37 13.94 9.19
CA SER A 42 20.69 14.92 10.23
C SER A 42 21.61 14.33 11.28
N LYS A 43 21.56 13.01 11.55
CA LYS A 43 22.63 12.37 12.33
C LYS A 43 23.96 12.43 11.57
N GLU A 44 23.98 12.15 10.28
CA GLU A 44 25.20 12.30 9.46
C GLU A 44 25.66 13.77 9.36
N PHE A 45 24.73 14.71 9.24
CA PHE A 45 24.98 16.15 9.21
C PHE A 45 25.41 16.69 10.59
N ASP A 46 24.90 16.12 11.68
CA ASP A 46 25.36 16.38 13.05
C ASP A 46 26.78 15.87 13.24
N TRP A 47 27.16 14.72 12.64
CA TRP A 47 28.54 14.24 12.65
C TRP A 47 29.47 15.16 11.84
N ILE A 48 29.04 15.63 10.67
CA ILE A 48 29.81 16.59 9.85
C ILE A 48 29.92 17.95 10.55
N GLY A 49 28.82 18.44 11.14
CA GLY A 49 28.77 19.68 11.89
C GLY A 49 29.57 19.62 13.19
N ALA A 50 29.53 18.50 13.91
CA ALA A 50 30.38 18.25 15.08
C ALA A 50 31.86 18.17 14.69
N GLY A 51 32.19 17.55 13.55
CA GLY A 51 33.54 17.53 13.00
C GLY A 51 34.06 18.93 12.67
N ALA A 52 33.24 19.76 11.98
CA ALA A 52 33.59 21.13 11.68
C ALA A 52 33.70 22.02 12.93
N ALA A 53 32.79 21.87 13.90
CA ALA A 53 32.85 22.60 15.17
C ALA A 53 34.07 22.18 16.01
N LEU A 54 34.42 20.90 16.04
CA LEU A 54 35.63 20.40 16.68
C LEU A 54 36.89 20.94 15.99
N PHE A 55 36.90 20.99 14.67
CA PHE A 55 38.02 21.53 13.89
C PHE A 55 38.23 23.03 14.16
N VAL A 56 37.16 23.81 14.16
CA VAL A 56 37.19 25.25 14.53
C VAL A 56 37.60 25.43 15.99
N PHE A 57 37.08 24.61 16.91
CA PHE A 57 37.45 24.65 18.33
C PHE A 57 38.93 24.32 18.55
N MET A 58 39.46 23.31 17.86
CA MET A 58 40.89 22.99 17.86
C MET A 58 41.72 24.17 17.34
N GLY A 59 41.31 24.78 16.22
CA GLY A 59 41.99 25.97 15.69
C GLY A 59 42.02 27.14 16.67
N ILE A 60 40.91 27.41 17.37
CA ILE A 60 40.80 28.48 18.36
C ILE A 60 41.64 28.15 19.61
N LEU A 61 41.63 26.90 20.09
CA LEU A 61 42.48 26.46 21.20
C LEU A 61 43.98 26.68 20.94
N PHE A 62 44.43 26.55 19.69
CA PHE A 62 45.82 26.84 19.32
C PHE A 62 46.10 28.34 19.10
N ALA A 63 45.07 29.16 18.86
CA ALA A 63 45.19 30.58 18.57
C ALA A 63 45.02 31.48 19.80
N THR A 64 44.47 30.95 20.91
CA THR A 64 44.17 31.72 22.11
C THR A 64 44.69 31.02 23.37
N ASP A 65 45.39 31.75 24.23
CA ASP A 65 45.83 31.22 25.53
C ASP A 65 44.69 31.12 26.57
N ASP A 66 43.49 31.64 26.25
CA ASP A 66 42.35 31.65 27.15
C ASP A 66 41.35 30.52 26.79
N PRO A 67 41.26 29.44 27.61
CA PRO A 67 40.34 28.34 27.34
C PRO A 67 38.86 28.75 27.48
N ALA A 68 38.54 29.83 28.18
CA ALA A 68 37.16 30.29 28.36
C ALA A 68 36.54 30.77 27.04
N VAL A 69 37.35 31.41 26.18
CA VAL A 69 36.93 31.89 24.85
C VAL A 69 36.61 30.70 23.93
N ALA A 70 37.47 29.68 23.93
CA ALA A 70 37.26 28.48 23.13
C ALA A 70 35.97 27.74 23.54
N ILE A 71 35.73 27.57 24.85
CA ILE A 71 34.52 26.93 25.37
C ILE A 71 33.27 27.73 24.98
N GLY A 72 33.32 29.07 25.09
CA GLY A 72 32.20 29.94 24.70
C GLY A 72 31.78 29.79 23.24
N VAL A 73 32.76 29.74 22.32
CA VAL A 73 32.49 29.56 20.88
C VAL A 73 31.95 28.17 20.57
N PHE A 74 32.45 27.13 21.22
CA PHE A 74 31.95 25.76 21.04
C PHE A 74 30.50 25.61 21.49
N VAL A 75 30.15 26.15 22.67
CA VAL A 75 28.78 26.13 23.17
C VAL A 75 27.86 26.92 22.25
N LEU A 76 28.28 28.10 21.77
CA LEU A 76 27.50 28.90 20.81
C LEU A 76 27.22 28.13 19.52
N MET A 77 28.24 27.49 18.93
CA MET A 77 28.10 26.68 17.71
C MET A 77 27.21 25.45 17.91
N ALA A 78 27.34 24.77 19.05
CA ALA A 78 26.50 23.62 19.39
C ALA A 78 25.01 23.99 19.54
N VAL A 79 24.72 25.18 20.07
CA VAL A 79 23.36 25.71 20.19
C VAL A 79 22.79 26.12 18.83
N VAL A 80 23.59 26.78 17.97
CA VAL A 80 23.17 27.17 16.62
C VAL A 80 22.94 25.95 15.72
N GLY A 81 23.81 24.92 15.81
CA GLY A 81 23.68 23.68 15.05
C GLY A 81 22.42 22.88 15.41
N LYS A 82 22.06 22.79 16.70
CA LYS A 82 20.81 22.15 17.15
C LYS A 82 19.56 23.00 16.90
N GLY A 83 19.68 24.32 16.88
CA GLY A 83 18.56 25.23 16.64
C GLY A 83 18.11 25.26 15.17
N GLY A 84 19.04 25.14 14.21
CA GLY A 84 18.74 25.26 12.79
C GLY A 84 17.79 24.18 12.24
N THR A 85 17.94 22.93 12.69
CA THR A 85 17.07 21.83 12.24
C THR A 85 15.68 21.91 12.87
N SER A 86 15.59 22.30 14.14
CA SER A 86 14.30 22.45 14.82
C SER A 86 13.46 23.61 14.26
N ILE A 87 14.10 24.73 13.90
CA ILE A 87 13.42 25.90 13.32
C ILE A 87 12.98 25.63 11.87
N TRP A 88 13.75 24.86 11.10
CA TRP A 88 13.37 24.51 9.72
C TRP A 88 12.18 23.54 9.66
N LEU A 89 12.08 22.58 10.59
CA LEU A 89 10.90 21.69 10.68
C LEU A 89 9.65 22.44 11.13
N SER A 90 9.74 23.31 12.14
CA SER A 90 8.58 24.07 12.63
C SER A 90 8.08 25.10 11.61
N HIS A 91 8.98 25.70 10.83
CA HIS A 91 8.59 26.60 9.74
C HIS A 91 7.80 25.87 8.64
N ARG A 92 8.11 24.58 8.40
CA ARG A 92 7.47 23.78 7.36
C ARG A 92 6.12 23.21 7.78
N GLU A 93 5.96 22.84 9.05
CA GLU A 93 4.66 22.48 9.62
C GLU A 93 3.70 23.67 9.58
N GLY A 94 4.18 24.86 9.96
CA GLY A 94 3.40 26.09 9.83
C GLY A 94 3.03 26.42 8.38
N LEU A 95 3.85 26.03 7.40
CA LEU A 95 3.55 26.22 5.98
C LEU A 95 2.45 25.25 5.49
N LEU A 96 2.50 23.98 5.89
CA LEU A 96 1.44 23.02 5.56
C LEU A 96 0.12 23.40 6.23
N GLU A 97 0.13 23.78 7.51
CA GLU A 97 -1.06 24.27 8.20
C GLU A 97 -1.61 25.53 7.52
N ARG A 98 -0.76 26.47 7.13
CA ARG A 98 -1.18 27.64 6.34
C ARG A 98 -1.77 27.24 5.00
N LEU A 99 -1.15 26.32 4.25
CA LEU A 99 -1.69 25.86 2.98
C LEU A 99 -3.03 25.15 3.14
N LEU A 100 -3.19 24.32 4.17
CA LEU A 100 -4.46 23.67 4.50
C LEU A 100 -5.51 24.69 4.92
N GLN A 101 -5.12 25.75 5.65
CA GLN A 101 -6.01 26.81 6.07
C GLN A 101 -6.41 27.73 4.90
N GLU A 102 -5.47 28.08 4.04
CA GLU A 102 -5.68 28.86 2.81
C GLU A 102 -6.53 28.09 1.79
N ASN A 103 -6.43 26.75 1.79
CA ASN A 103 -7.18 25.87 0.90
C ASN A 103 -8.23 25.04 1.64
N ALA A 104 -8.72 25.49 2.80
CA ALA A 104 -9.65 24.72 3.64
C ALA A 104 -10.95 24.39 2.90
N GLU A 105 -11.37 25.25 1.96
CA GLU A 105 -12.55 25.02 1.12
C GLU A 105 -12.30 24.05 -0.05
N ARG A 106 -11.04 23.74 -0.34
CA ARG A 106 -10.59 22.93 -1.49
C ARG A 106 -9.92 21.62 -1.08
N CYS A 107 -9.98 21.28 0.20
CA CYS A 107 -9.42 20.06 0.77
C CYS A 107 -10.40 19.52 1.81
N VAL A 108 -10.62 18.20 1.81
CA VAL A 108 -11.46 17.53 2.82
C VAL A 108 -10.60 16.51 3.55
N ASP A 109 -10.39 16.75 4.84
CA ASP A 109 -9.73 15.81 5.75
C ASP A 109 -10.77 14.88 6.39
N PRO A 110 -10.68 13.55 6.19
CA PRO A 110 -11.53 12.58 6.87
C PRO A 110 -11.51 12.71 8.40
N ALA A 111 -10.44 13.22 9.00
CA ALA A 111 -10.33 13.43 10.45
C ALA A 111 -11.31 14.48 11.00
N HIS A 112 -11.73 15.43 10.15
CA HIS A 112 -12.70 16.48 10.52
C HIS A 112 -14.16 16.07 10.28
N LEU A 113 -14.39 14.88 9.73
CA LEU A 113 -15.74 14.36 9.48
C LEU A 113 -16.27 13.57 10.68
N HIS A 114 -17.59 13.56 10.82
CA HIS A 114 -18.26 12.65 11.75
C HIS A 114 -18.01 11.19 11.33
N ALA A 115 -18.08 10.26 12.29
CA ALA A 115 -17.62 8.88 12.10
C ALA A 115 -18.23 8.16 10.89
N ARG A 116 -19.53 8.39 10.62
CA ARG A 116 -20.24 7.78 9.49
C ARG A 116 -19.77 8.36 8.15
N GLU A 117 -19.73 9.68 8.05
CA GLU A 117 -19.26 10.42 6.89
C GLU A 117 -17.79 10.10 6.57
N ARG A 118 -16.95 10.01 7.60
CA ARG A 118 -15.55 9.57 7.48
C ARG A 118 -15.43 8.19 6.86
N ASP A 119 -16.21 7.21 7.32
CA ASP A 119 -16.18 5.85 6.80
C ASP A 119 -16.56 5.78 5.31
N LEU A 120 -17.60 6.53 4.92
CA LEU A 120 -18.02 6.66 3.53
C LEU A 120 -16.90 7.24 2.65
N LEU A 121 -16.27 8.33 3.08
CA LEU A 121 -15.18 8.95 2.33
C LEU A 121 -13.98 8.00 2.20
N VAL A 122 -13.57 7.36 3.30
CA VAL A 122 -12.46 6.39 3.28
C VAL A 122 -12.75 5.22 2.35
N ARG A 123 -14.00 4.72 2.33
CA ARG A 123 -14.41 3.64 1.43
C ARG A 123 -14.34 4.07 -0.05
N ALA A 124 -14.78 5.28 -0.36
CA ALA A 124 -14.66 5.85 -1.71
C ALA A 124 -13.19 6.01 -2.14
N GLN A 125 -12.36 6.60 -1.28
CA GLN A 125 -10.93 6.79 -1.50
C GLN A 125 -10.22 5.47 -1.78
N ARG A 126 -10.51 4.42 -1.01
CA ARG A 126 -9.92 3.09 -1.23
C ARG A 126 -10.34 2.48 -2.57
N ALA A 127 -11.61 2.63 -2.95
CA ALA A 127 -12.10 2.12 -4.22
C ALA A 127 -11.42 2.82 -5.40
N VAL A 128 -11.32 4.15 -5.37
CA VAL A 128 -10.61 4.94 -6.37
C VAL A 128 -9.12 4.57 -6.42
N ALA A 129 -8.46 4.48 -5.27
CA ALA A 129 -7.05 4.09 -5.19
C ALA A 129 -6.80 2.68 -5.76
N ARG A 130 -7.73 1.75 -5.54
CA ARG A 130 -7.64 0.38 -6.09
C ARG A 130 -7.77 0.37 -7.61
N ILE A 131 -8.64 1.21 -8.19
CA ILE A 131 -8.77 1.34 -9.65
C ILE A 131 -7.52 1.99 -10.24
N LEU A 132 -7.08 3.12 -9.68
CA LEU A 132 -5.93 3.87 -10.20
C LEU A 132 -4.60 3.12 -9.98
N GLY A 133 -4.48 2.33 -8.92
CA GLY A 133 -3.33 1.47 -8.65
C GLY A 133 -3.35 0.12 -9.37
N SER A 134 -4.37 -0.14 -10.18
CA SER A 134 -4.48 -1.36 -10.97
C SER A 134 -3.40 -1.43 -12.05
N PRO A 135 -2.71 -2.57 -12.24
CA PRO A 135 -1.86 -2.79 -13.41
C PRO A 135 -2.60 -2.66 -14.74
N LEU A 136 -3.93 -2.84 -14.78
CA LEU A 136 -4.74 -2.65 -15.99
C LEU A 136 -4.88 -1.17 -16.35
N HIS A 137 -5.06 -0.33 -15.34
CA HIS A 137 -5.07 1.12 -15.50
C HIS A 137 -3.66 1.64 -15.87
N GLU A 138 -2.61 1.15 -15.23
CA GLU A 138 -1.22 1.53 -15.56
C GLU A 138 -0.85 1.25 -17.02
N ARG A 139 -1.39 0.16 -17.59
CA ARG A 139 -1.17 -0.26 -18.98
C ARG A 139 -2.14 0.38 -19.97
N GLY A 140 -3.09 1.20 -19.52
CA GLY A 140 -4.08 1.86 -20.39
C GLY A 140 -5.06 0.89 -21.07
N ILE A 141 -5.33 -0.27 -20.46
CA ILE A 141 -6.18 -1.33 -21.05
C ILE A 141 -7.67 -1.01 -20.88
N LEU A 142 -8.04 -0.27 -19.82
CA LEU A 142 -9.43 0.06 -19.51
C LEU A 142 -9.95 1.25 -20.34
N ASN A 143 -9.20 2.35 -20.38
CA ASN A 143 -9.47 3.60 -21.12
C ASN A 143 -8.18 4.45 -21.20
N ASP A 144 -8.26 5.66 -21.79
CA ASP A 144 -7.18 6.65 -21.69
C ASP A 144 -6.90 6.95 -20.20
N ARG A 145 -5.70 6.58 -19.76
CA ARG A 145 -5.23 6.69 -18.38
C ARG A 145 -5.39 8.10 -17.82
N ALA A 146 -5.05 9.12 -18.61
CA ALA A 146 -5.11 10.50 -18.15
C ALA A 146 -6.56 10.95 -17.92
N GLN A 147 -7.47 10.54 -18.81
CA GLN A 147 -8.87 10.87 -18.69
C GLN A 147 -9.52 10.16 -17.50
N GLU A 148 -9.22 8.88 -17.30
CA GLU A 148 -9.77 8.10 -16.19
C GLU A 148 -9.24 8.58 -14.83
N GLU A 149 -7.96 8.98 -14.73
CA GLU A 149 -7.43 9.58 -13.51
C GLU A 149 -8.15 10.89 -13.16
N VAL A 150 -8.36 11.78 -14.14
CA VAL A 150 -9.08 13.04 -13.92
C VAL A 150 -10.50 12.78 -13.46
N VAL A 151 -11.24 11.92 -14.18
CA VAL A 151 -12.64 11.61 -13.85
C VAL A 151 -12.78 10.97 -12.47
N LEU A 152 -11.92 10.03 -12.11
CA LEU A 152 -11.99 9.37 -10.79
C LEU A 152 -11.62 10.33 -9.65
N ASN A 153 -10.67 11.23 -9.85
CA ASN A 153 -10.35 12.27 -8.88
C ASN A 153 -11.49 13.29 -8.74
N ASP A 154 -12.15 13.68 -9.85
CA ASP A 154 -13.34 14.55 -9.84
C ASP A 154 -14.49 13.90 -9.07
N VAL A 155 -14.72 12.61 -9.29
CA VAL A 155 -15.76 11.84 -8.60
C VAL A 155 -15.45 11.73 -7.11
N GLU A 156 -14.21 11.41 -6.74
CA GLU A 156 -13.77 11.40 -5.33
C GLU A 156 -14.01 12.77 -4.68
N TRP A 157 -13.59 13.85 -5.33
CA TRP A 157 -13.77 15.21 -4.84
C TRP A 157 -15.25 15.58 -4.66
N SER A 158 -16.10 15.21 -5.62
CA SER A 158 -17.54 15.40 -5.51
C SER A 158 -18.13 14.68 -4.30
N ILE A 159 -17.75 13.42 -4.08
CA ILE A 159 -18.18 12.64 -2.90
C ILE A 159 -17.67 13.30 -1.62
N ALA A 160 -16.41 13.72 -1.58
CA ALA A 160 -15.81 14.37 -0.42
C ALA A 160 -16.58 15.64 -0.02
N ARG A 161 -16.95 16.49 -0.98
CA ARG A 161 -17.77 17.69 -0.72
C ARG A 161 -19.17 17.36 -0.23
N GLN A 162 -19.81 16.36 -0.83
CA GLN A 162 -21.15 15.94 -0.42
C GLN A 162 -21.15 15.42 1.03
N VAL A 163 -20.17 14.58 1.37
CA VAL A 163 -19.99 14.01 2.70
C VAL A 163 -19.63 15.09 3.73
N LEU A 164 -18.77 16.06 3.37
CA LEU A 164 -18.47 17.22 4.22
C LEU A 164 -19.73 18.03 4.50
N SER A 165 -20.49 18.39 3.46
CA SER A 165 -21.75 19.13 3.60
C SER A 165 -22.77 18.39 4.47
N GLN A 166 -22.83 17.06 4.38
CA GLN A 166 -23.69 16.24 5.24
C GLN A 166 -23.22 16.26 6.70
N SER A 167 -21.91 16.11 6.94
CA SER A 167 -21.28 16.18 8.27
C SER A 167 -21.57 17.54 8.94
N GLU A 168 -21.37 18.65 8.22
CA GLU A 168 -21.64 20.00 8.72
C GLU A 168 -23.12 20.24 9.01
N ARG A 169 -24.02 19.75 8.15
CA ARG A 169 -25.47 19.83 8.40
C ARG A 169 -25.87 19.01 9.63
N ARG A 170 -25.33 17.80 9.80
CA ARG A 170 -25.56 16.97 10.99
C ARG A 170 -25.09 17.68 12.25
N HIS A 171 -23.91 18.29 12.21
CA HIS A 171 -23.38 19.08 13.32
C HIS A 171 -24.30 20.26 13.66
N ARG A 172 -24.71 21.05 12.66
CA ARG A 172 -25.63 22.19 12.84
C ARG A 172 -26.96 21.75 13.44
N ILE A 173 -27.54 20.65 12.97
CA ILE A 173 -28.79 20.11 13.53
C ILE A 173 -28.58 19.70 15.00
N GLY A 174 -27.47 19.03 15.32
CA GLY A 174 -27.14 18.61 16.69
C GLY A 174 -26.83 19.75 17.65
N ALA A 175 -26.34 20.88 17.14
CA ALA A 175 -26.01 22.08 17.94
C ALA A 175 -27.24 22.91 18.33
N VAL A 176 -28.38 22.77 17.63
CA VAL A 176 -29.61 23.53 17.94
C VAL A 176 -30.28 22.95 19.19
N PRO A 177 -30.48 23.74 20.26
CA PRO A 177 -31.15 23.27 21.47
C PRO A 177 -32.60 22.84 21.19
N VAL A 178 -32.95 21.61 21.59
CA VAL A 178 -34.27 21.00 21.37
C VAL A 178 -35.09 20.97 22.66
N SER A 179 -35.67 22.12 23.03
CA SER A 179 -36.36 22.32 24.31
C SER A 179 -37.84 21.86 24.35
N GLY A 180 -38.48 21.52 23.22
CA GLY A 180 -39.90 21.17 23.17
C GLY A 180 -40.26 20.15 22.08
N ASP A 181 -41.50 19.64 22.11
CA ASP A 181 -41.94 18.58 21.17
C ASP A 181 -41.87 19.00 19.71
N ARG A 182 -42.25 20.25 19.41
CA ARG A 182 -42.20 20.77 18.03
C ARG A 182 -40.77 20.89 17.52
N SER A 183 -39.82 21.32 18.35
CA SER A 183 -38.42 21.39 17.96
C SER A 183 -37.81 20.00 17.82
N ARG A 184 -38.17 19.04 18.70
CA ARG A 184 -37.76 17.62 18.55
C ARG A 184 -38.25 17.02 17.24
N GLN A 185 -39.52 17.23 16.89
CA GLN A 185 -40.07 16.75 15.62
C GLN A 185 -39.40 17.43 14.41
N ALA A 186 -39.10 18.72 14.49
CA ALA A 186 -38.39 19.42 13.42
C ALA A 186 -36.96 18.87 13.23
N ALA A 187 -36.21 18.67 14.32
CA ALA A 187 -34.87 18.07 14.28
C ALA A 187 -34.91 16.64 13.72
N ALA A 188 -35.87 15.81 14.15
CA ALA A 188 -36.05 14.46 13.63
C ALA A 188 -36.34 14.45 12.12
N ARG A 189 -37.20 15.35 11.62
CA ARG A 189 -37.46 15.48 10.18
C ARG A 189 -36.22 15.92 9.40
N ALA A 190 -35.44 16.85 9.94
CA ALA A 190 -34.20 17.32 9.31
C ALA A 190 -33.13 16.20 9.23
N LEU A 191 -32.98 15.41 10.30
CA LEU A 191 -32.11 14.23 10.28
C LEU A 191 -32.61 13.17 9.28
N ALA A 192 -33.92 12.91 9.23
CA ALA A 192 -34.50 11.96 8.29
C ALA A 192 -34.38 12.39 6.81
N SER A 193 -34.37 13.70 6.51
CA SER A 193 -34.01 14.17 5.15
C SER A 193 -32.53 13.97 4.86
N LEU A 194 -31.66 14.24 5.85
CA LEU A 194 -30.22 14.05 5.69
C LEU A 194 -29.85 12.58 5.46
N ASP A 195 -30.48 11.66 6.19
CA ASP A 195 -30.25 10.23 6.02
C ASP A 195 -30.66 9.75 4.62
N ARG A 196 -31.76 10.28 4.04
CA ARG A 196 -32.17 9.97 2.66
C ARG A 196 -31.18 10.49 1.62
N GLU A 197 -30.64 11.69 1.80
CA GLU A 197 -29.57 12.20 0.92
C GLU A 197 -28.30 11.35 1.04
N GLN A 198 -27.99 10.88 2.25
CA GLN A 198 -26.83 10.03 2.49
C GLN A 198 -26.97 8.65 1.82
N GLU A 199 -28.17 8.10 1.70
CA GLU A 199 -28.40 6.87 0.93
C GLU A 199 -28.01 7.02 -0.54
N GLU A 200 -28.21 8.20 -1.14
CA GLU A 200 -27.78 8.46 -2.52
C GLU A 200 -26.25 8.48 -2.62
N THR A 201 -25.57 9.14 -1.68
CA THR A 201 -24.09 9.09 -1.57
C THR A 201 -23.60 7.65 -1.42
N VAL A 202 -24.26 6.84 -0.59
CA VAL A 202 -23.93 5.43 -0.40
C VAL A 202 -24.04 4.65 -1.71
N ARG A 203 -25.13 4.84 -2.48
CA ARG A 203 -25.29 4.16 -3.79
C ARG A 203 -24.21 4.56 -4.79
N GLN A 204 -23.81 5.84 -4.80
CA GLN A 204 -22.72 6.31 -5.64
C GLN A 204 -21.39 5.65 -5.25
N ILE A 205 -21.07 5.61 -3.95
CA ILE A 205 -19.88 4.94 -3.43
C ILE A 205 -19.90 3.45 -3.77
N ASP A 206 -21.03 2.76 -3.57
CA ASP A 206 -21.19 1.34 -3.88
C ASP A 206 -20.98 1.05 -5.37
N THR A 207 -21.30 1.99 -6.26
CA THR A 207 -21.04 1.86 -7.69
C THR A 207 -19.55 1.87 -7.99
N ILE A 208 -18.78 2.78 -7.38
CA ILE A 208 -17.32 2.85 -7.54
C ILE A 208 -16.64 1.65 -6.91
N VAL A 209 -17.11 1.21 -5.73
CA VAL A 209 -16.60 0.00 -5.07
C VAL A 209 -16.80 -1.22 -5.97
N ARG A 210 -17.99 -1.38 -6.56
CA ARG A 210 -18.26 -2.49 -7.49
C ARG A 210 -17.35 -2.45 -8.72
N MET A 211 -17.11 -1.26 -9.26
CA MET A 211 -16.18 -1.09 -10.38
C MET A 211 -14.75 -1.48 -9.98
N ALA A 212 -14.30 -1.07 -8.78
CA ALA A 212 -13.00 -1.47 -8.26
C ALA A 212 -12.87 -2.99 -8.08
N ASP A 213 -13.93 -3.65 -7.62
CA ASP A 213 -13.95 -5.10 -7.48
C ASP A 213 -13.93 -5.81 -8.84
N GLN A 214 -14.63 -5.27 -9.85
CA GLN A 214 -14.57 -5.77 -11.23
C GLN A 214 -13.16 -5.66 -11.83
N VAL A 215 -12.45 -4.55 -11.57
CA VAL A 215 -11.07 -4.37 -12.01
C VAL A 215 -10.15 -5.42 -11.38
N VAL A 216 -10.28 -5.66 -10.06
CA VAL A 216 -9.49 -6.69 -9.37
C VAL A 216 -9.79 -8.09 -9.89
N GLU A 217 -11.06 -8.39 -10.19
CA GLU A 217 -11.41 -9.71 -10.73
C GLU A 217 -10.85 -9.90 -12.14
N ALA A 218 -10.92 -8.88 -12.99
CA ALA A 218 -10.31 -8.90 -14.31
C ALA A 218 -8.79 -9.08 -14.26
N GLU A 219 -8.11 -8.47 -13.28
CA GLU A 219 -6.68 -8.68 -13.04
C GLU A 219 -6.37 -10.13 -12.70
N ARG A 220 -7.14 -10.73 -11.79
CA ARG A 220 -6.95 -12.13 -11.39
C ARG A 220 -7.13 -13.06 -12.58
N GLU A 221 -8.16 -12.83 -13.39
CA GLU A 221 -8.40 -13.63 -14.60
C GLU A 221 -7.24 -13.50 -15.60
N LEU A 222 -6.68 -12.30 -15.78
CA LEU A 222 -5.53 -12.10 -16.66
C LEU A 222 -4.26 -12.79 -16.15
N VAL A 223 -4.01 -12.75 -14.85
CA VAL A 223 -2.89 -13.47 -14.23
C VAL A 223 -3.07 -14.98 -14.37
N ASP A 224 -4.28 -15.49 -14.13
CA ASP A 224 -4.61 -16.91 -14.26
C ASP A 224 -4.41 -17.40 -15.70
N ARG A 225 -4.94 -16.67 -16.69
CA ARG A 225 -4.73 -16.99 -18.12
C ARG A 225 -3.25 -16.95 -18.49
N ALA A 226 -2.49 -15.97 -18.01
CA ALA A 226 -1.05 -15.90 -18.26
C ALA A 226 -0.30 -17.09 -17.64
N HIS A 227 -0.73 -17.57 -16.47
CA HIS A 227 -0.17 -18.76 -15.84
C HIS A 227 -0.55 -20.04 -16.59
N ALA A 228 -1.80 -20.18 -17.01
CA ALA A 228 -2.25 -21.30 -17.83
C ALA A 228 -1.44 -21.40 -19.12
N LEU A 229 -1.25 -20.29 -19.85
CA LEU A 229 -0.43 -20.26 -21.07
C LEU A 229 1.03 -20.65 -20.82
N ARG A 230 1.63 -20.24 -19.69
CA ARG A 230 2.99 -20.68 -19.33
C ARG A 230 3.06 -22.16 -19.00
N LEU A 231 2.05 -22.70 -18.32
CA LEU A 231 1.98 -24.13 -18.01
C LEU A 231 1.78 -24.96 -19.28
N ASP A 232 0.97 -24.48 -20.22
CA ASP A 232 0.77 -25.11 -21.53
C ASP A 232 2.07 -25.07 -22.36
N ASP A 233 2.85 -24.00 -22.29
CA ASP A 233 4.17 -23.91 -22.93
C ASP A 233 5.21 -24.85 -22.28
N ILE A 234 5.12 -25.10 -20.97
CA ILE A 234 5.95 -26.12 -20.30
C ILE A 234 5.48 -27.53 -20.70
N ARG A 235 4.19 -27.70 -20.96
CA ARG A 235 3.58 -28.93 -21.48
C ARG A 235 3.87 -29.08 -22.98
N VAL A 236 5.11 -28.89 -23.39
CA VAL A 236 5.62 -29.52 -24.60
C VAL A 236 5.64 -31.03 -24.31
N GLU A 237 4.68 -31.74 -24.88
CA GLU A 237 4.72 -33.21 -24.98
C GLU A 237 5.97 -33.57 -25.76
N ASP A 238 7.08 -33.81 -25.06
CA ASP A 238 8.30 -34.29 -25.69
C ASP A 238 8.07 -35.76 -26.09
N PRO A 239 7.90 -36.08 -27.39
CA PRO A 239 7.63 -37.44 -27.84
C PRO A 239 8.77 -38.38 -27.44
N TRP A 240 9.97 -37.84 -27.20
CA TRP A 240 11.13 -38.59 -26.75
C TRP A 240 11.02 -39.02 -25.28
N ILE A 241 10.36 -38.26 -24.41
CA ILE A 241 10.13 -38.68 -23.02
C ILE A 241 9.16 -39.85 -22.97
N HIS A 242 8.10 -39.83 -23.77
CA HIS A 242 7.16 -40.95 -23.87
C HIS A 242 7.78 -42.17 -24.58
N ALA A 243 8.61 -41.97 -25.61
CA ALA A 243 9.32 -43.05 -26.27
C ALA A 243 10.40 -43.68 -25.35
N ALA A 244 11.17 -42.88 -24.62
CA ALA A 244 12.16 -43.35 -23.66
C ALA A 244 11.51 -44.11 -22.49
N ALA A 245 10.42 -43.57 -21.91
CA ALA A 245 9.67 -44.26 -20.86
C ALA A 245 9.11 -45.61 -21.33
N LYS A 246 8.67 -45.71 -22.59
CA LYS A 246 8.20 -46.96 -23.18
C LYS A 246 9.34 -47.97 -23.38
N VAL A 247 10.48 -47.54 -23.93
CA VAL A 247 11.67 -48.39 -24.13
C VAL A 247 12.24 -48.89 -22.81
N ASP A 248 12.27 -48.05 -21.77
CA ASP A 248 12.71 -48.42 -20.43
C ASP A 248 11.76 -49.43 -19.79
N SER A 249 10.44 -49.24 -19.94
CA SER A 249 9.45 -50.21 -19.43
C SER A 249 9.55 -51.60 -20.11
N GLU A 250 9.77 -51.63 -21.43
CA GLU A 250 9.95 -52.88 -22.18
C GLU A 250 11.28 -53.58 -21.81
N SER A 251 12.34 -52.79 -21.56
CA SER A 251 13.64 -53.30 -21.11
C SER A 251 13.58 -53.90 -19.70
N LEU A 252 12.85 -53.25 -18.79
CA LEU A 252 12.62 -53.75 -17.43
C LEU A 252 11.78 -55.03 -17.43
N ASP A 253 10.75 -55.12 -18.28
CA ASP A 253 9.95 -56.34 -18.47
C ASP A 253 10.77 -57.51 -19.04
N SER A 254 11.71 -57.22 -19.94
CA SER A 254 12.61 -58.24 -20.49
C SER A 254 13.59 -58.75 -19.43
N LEU A 255 14.10 -57.88 -18.56
CA LEU A 255 14.96 -58.25 -17.43
C LEU A 255 14.20 -59.07 -16.37
N SER A 256 12.94 -58.74 -16.08
CA SER A 256 12.09 -59.54 -15.18
C SER A 256 11.87 -60.94 -15.74
N ARG A 257 11.52 -61.06 -17.02
CA ARG A 257 11.34 -62.37 -17.68
C ARG A 257 12.63 -63.20 -17.71
N ALA A 258 13.77 -62.57 -17.95
CA ALA A 258 15.07 -63.25 -17.90
C ALA A 258 15.39 -63.77 -16.49
N ARG A 259 15.08 -62.98 -15.45
CA ARG A 259 15.24 -63.37 -14.06
C ARG A 259 14.33 -64.55 -13.69
N ASP A 260 13.05 -64.50 -14.06
CA ASP A 260 12.09 -65.57 -13.75
C ASP A 260 12.47 -66.87 -14.46
N THR A 261 12.95 -66.77 -15.70
CA THR A 261 13.48 -67.93 -16.45
C THR A 261 14.72 -68.53 -15.77
N GLY A 262 15.64 -67.67 -15.31
CA GLY A 262 16.82 -68.12 -14.55
C GLY A 262 16.46 -68.81 -13.23
N GLN A 263 15.47 -68.30 -12.51
CA GLN A 263 14.95 -68.92 -11.29
C GLN A 263 14.26 -70.26 -11.58
N HIS A 264 13.51 -70.37 -12.67
CA HIS A 264 12.87 -71.62 -13.07
C HIS A 264 13.91 -72.71 -13.42
N ILE A 265 14.95 -72.36 -14.17
CA ILE A 265 16.06 -73.27 -14.50
C ILE A 265 16.80 -73.70 -13.22
N ALA A 266 17.09 -72.76 -12.32
CA ALA A 266 17.72 -73.08 -11.03
C ALA A 266 16.85 -74.03 -10.19
N GLY A 267 15.52 -73.85 -10.18
CA GLY A 267 14.59 -74.73 -9.49
C GLY A 267 14.51 -76.14 -10.11
N LEU A 268 14.59 -76.26 -11.44
CA LEU A 268 14.65 -77.54 -12.14
C LEU A 268 15.96 -78.28 -11.87
N LEU A 269 17.09 -77.57 -11.82
CA LEU A 269 18.40 -78.13 -11.48
C LEU A 269 18.46 -78.58 -10.01
N ALA A 270 17.95 -77.76 -9.07
CA ALA A 270 17.86 -78.11 -7.66
C ALA A 270 16.94 -79.32 -7.40
N SER A 271 15.85 -79.46 -8.18
CA SER A 271 14.95 -80.62 -8.13
C SER A 271 15.55 -81.88 -8.77
N ARG A 272 16.56 -81.73 -9.64
CA ARG A 272 17.32 -82.84 -10.22
C ARG A 272 18.44 -83.34 -9.30
N GLU A 273 18.85 -82.52 -8.33
CA GLU A 273 19.98 -82.76 -7.41
C GLU A 273 19.59 -83.21 -5.99
N GLY A 274 18.34 -83.62 -5.72
CA GLY A 274 18.00 -84.17 -4.38
C GLY A 274 16.96 -85.31 -4.38
N PRO A 275 17.07 -86.35 -3.51
CA PRO A 275 18.21 -86.84 -2.73
C PRO A 275 18.56 -88.30 -3.10
N ALA A 276 19.73 -88.54 -3.70
CA ALA A 276 20.33 -89.87 -3.76
C ALA A 276 21.16 -90.11 -2.48
N ALA A 277 20.49 -90.15 -1.33
CA ALA A 277 21.07 -90.65 -0.09
C ALA A 277 19.94 -91.07 0.85
N LEU A 278 19.68 -92.38 0.87
CA LEU A 278 19.53 -93.22 2.07
C LEU A 278 19.11 -94.62 1.61
N ASP A 279 20.12 -95.45 1.30
CA ASP A 279 20.07 -96.90 1.54
C ASP A 279 21.50 -97.44 1.45
N THR A 280 22.16 -97.53 2.60
CA THR A 280 22.99 -98.66 3.10
C THR A 280 23.46 -98.35 4.50
#